data_AF-A0AAE1Q745-F1
#
_entry.id   AF-A0AAE1Q745-F1
#
_cell.length_a   1.000
_cell.length_b   1.000
_cell.length_c   1.000
_cell.angle_alpha   90.00
_cell.angle_beta   90.00
_cell.angle_gamma   90.00
#
_symmetry.space_group_name_H-M   'P 1'
#
loop_
_entity.id
_entity.type
_entity.pdbx_description
1 polymer ?
#
loop_
_entity_poly.entity_id
_entity_poly.type
_entity_poly.pdbx_seq_one_letter_code
_entity_poly.pdbx_strand_id
1 'polypeptide(L)'
;MYALLSQRRLRWFGYVSHMEDGRIPKDMLYGELATGSRPAGRPVLCYKDVCKRDLKAGNINPANWETVGADRNFWRLAVRAGLQRSEQRREDQWEKRKEHKQQRAASAPTEPRRRLHLQQM
;
A
#
# COMPACT_ATOMS: atom_id res chain seq x y z
N MET A 1 6.26 10.07 -3.05
CA MET A 1 5.00 10.13 -3.82
C MET A 1 3.85 9.33 -3.19
N TYR A 2 4.10 8.13 -2.66
CA TYR A 2 3.04 7.26 -2.10
C TYR A 2 2.27 7.88 -0.91
N ALA A 3 2.96 8.53 0.03
CA ALA A 3 2.33 9.17 1.20
C ALA A 3 1.20 10.15 0.83
N LEU A 4 1.45 11.02 -0.15
CA LEU A 4 0.51 12.07 -0.55
C LEU A 4 -0.79 11.47 -1.14
N LEU A 5 -0.64 10.45 -1.98
CA LEU A 5 -1.80 9.78 -2.59
C LEU A 5 -2.61 9.03 -1.54
N SER A 6 -1.96 8.27 -0.65
CA SER A 6 -2.63 7.59 0.45
C SER A 6 -3.32 8.59 1.38
N GLN A 7 -2.70 9.74 1.66
CA GLN A 7 -3.32 10.80 2.47
C GLN A 7 -4.60 11.34 1.84
N ARG A 8 -4.57 11.69 0.54
CA ARG A 8 -5.74 12.23 -0.17
C ARG A 8 -6.87 11.22 -0.20
N ARG A 9 -6.57 9.95 -0.49
CA ARG A 9 -7.55 8.87 -0.49
C ARG A 9 -8.20 8.67 0.87
N LEU A 10 -7.40 8.56 1.94
CA LEU A 10 -7.93 8.36 3.30
C LEU A 10 -8.70 9.58 3.84
N ARG A 11 -8.31 10.80 3.48
CA ARG A 11 -9.07 12.02 3.81
C ARG A 11 -10.44 12.03 3.12
N TRP A 12 -10.47 11.72 1.82
CA TRP A 12 -11.73 11.58 1.08
C TRP A 12 -12.59 10.45 1.66
N PHE A 13 -11.98 9.31 1.99
CA PHE A 13 -12.66 8.14 2.52
C PHE A 13 -13.39 8.45 3.83
N GLY A 14 -12.69 9.09 4.78
CA GLY A 14 -13.32 9.56 6.00
C GLY A 14 -14.36 10.65 5.74
N TYR A 15 -14.11 11.60 4.83
CA TYR A 15 -15.11 12.62 4.53
C TYR A 15 -16.43 12.02 4.00
N VAL A 16 -16.35 11.05 3.09
CA VAL A 16 -17.53 10.39 2.51
C VAL A 16 -18.29 9.58 3.55
N SER A 17 -17.63 8.94 4.51
CA SER A 17 -18.30 8.17 5.56
C SER A 17 -19.19 9.04 6.46
N HIS A 18 -18.87 10.33 6.60
CA HIS A 18 -19.64 11.30 7.40
C HIS A 18 -20.73 12.02 6.62
N MET A 19 -20.84 11.78 5.31
CA MET A 19 -21.96 12.33 4.55
C MET A 19 -23.27 11.71 5.03
N GLU A 20 -24.38 12.44 4.85
CA GLU A 20 -25.72 11.87 4.97
C GLU A 20 -25.92 10.72 3.98
N ASP A 21 -26.75 9.74 4.35
CA ASP A 21 -27.15 8.66 3.45
C ASP A 21 -27.95 9.22 2.26
N GLY A 22 -27.89 8.54 1.10
CA GLY A 22 -28.52 9.02 -0.14
C GLY A 22 -27.67 10.00 -0.94
N ARG A 23 -26.48 10.37 -0.44
CA ARG A 23 -25.48 11.11 -1.21
C ARG A 23 -24.76 10.16 -2.15
N ILE A 24 -24.74 10.47 -3.45
CA ILE A 24 -24.10 9.66 -4.50
C ILE A 24 -22.70 9.14 -4.12
N PRO A 25 -21.77 9.94 -3.55
CA PRO A 25 -20.45 9.42 -3.18
C PRO A 25 -20.49 8.36 -2.08
N LYS A 26 -21.39 8.50 -1.10
CA LYS A 26 -21.56 7.55 -0.01
C LYS A 26 -22.22 6.28 -0.52
N ASP A 27 -23.29 6.43 -1.30
CA ASP A 27 -23.98 5.30 -1.93
C ASP A 27 -23.03 4.53 -2.86
N MET A 28 -22.15 5.21 -3.60
CA MET A 28 -21.14 4.53 -4.45
C MET A 28 -20.04 3.85 -3.63
N LEU A 29 -19.71 4.37 -2.45
CA LEU A 29 -18.69 3.79 -1.57
C LEU A 29 -19.19 2.50 -0.89
N TYR A 30 -20.46 2.50 -0.49
CA TYR A 30 -21.09 1.38 0.23
C TYR A 30 -21.86 0.43 -0.68
N GLY A 31 -22.26 0.90 -1.86
CA GLY A 31 -23.03 0.14 -2.82
C GLY A 31 -22.26 -1.05 -3.39
N GLU A 32 -23.03 -2.07 -3.72
CA GLU A 32 -22.56 -3.27 -4.39
C GLU A 32 -23.34 -3.43 -5.70
N LEU A 33 -22.71 -4.07 -6.70
CA LEU A 33 -23.39 -4.31 -7.97
C LEU A 33 -24.45 -5.39 -7.74
N ALA A 34 -25.71 -5.08 -8.07
CA ALA A 34 -26.81 -6.05 -7.99
C ALA A 34 -26.58 -7.27 -8.91
N THR A 35 -25.89 -7.05 -10.04
CA THR A 35 -25.57 -8.08 -11.03
C THR A 35 -24.18 -7.87 -11.60
N GLY A 36 -23.53 -8.95 -11.98
CA GLY A 36 -22.22 -8.95 -12.62
C GLY A 36 -21.12 -9.46 -11.69
N SER A 37 -20.17 -10.19 -12.25
CA SER A 37 -19.01 -10.74 -11.54
C SER A 37 -17.73 -10.06 -12.00
N ARG A 38 -16.73 -9.99 -11.13
CA ARG A 38 -15.38 -9.57 -11.55
C ARG A 38 -14.73 -10.68 -12.38
N PRO A 39 -13.96 -10.34 -13.42
CA PRO A 39 -13.21 -11.34 -14.18
C PRO A 39 -12.21 -12.06 -13.27
N ALA A 40 -12.01 -13.36 -13.52
CA ALA A 40 -11.02 -14.17 -12.82
C ALA A 40 -9.59 -13.69 -13.13
N GLY A 41 -8.67 -13.92 -12.18
CA GLY A 41 -7.26 -13.54 -12.31
C GLY A 41 -6.91 -12.29 -11.49
N ARG A 42 -6.39 -11.25 -12.14
CA ARG A 42 -5.91 -10.02 -11.48
C ARG A 42 -6.72 -8.79 -11.90
N PRO A 43 -8.00 -8.69 -11.52
CA PRO A 43 -8.79 -7.49 -11.79
C PRO A 43 -8.16 -6.27 -11.10
N VAL A 44 -8.35 -5.10 -11.71
CA VAL A 44 -7.92 -3.83 -11.09
C VAL A 44 -8.67 -3.62 -9.79
N LEU A 45 -7.93 -3.22 -8.75
CA LEU A 45 -8.51 -2.91 -7.44
C LEU A 45 -9.55 -1.80 -7.58
N CYS A 46 -10.71 -2.01 -6.99
CA CYS A 46 -11.67 -0.92 -6.84
C CYS A 46 -11.11 0.15 -5.91
N TYR A 47 -11.63 1.37 -6.00
CA TYR A 47 -11.16 2.48 -5.18
C TYR A 47 -11.27 2.18 -3.67
N LYS A 48 -12.36 1.54 -3.23
CA LYS A 48 -12.56 1.09 -1.84
C LYS A 48 -11.44 0.16 -1.37
N ASP A 49 -11.02 -0.79 -2.21
CA ASP A 49 -9.93 -1.72 -1.86
C ASP A 49 -8.56 -1.04 -1.83
N VAL A 50 -8.34 -0.03 -2.67
CA VAL A 50 -7.15 0.82 -2.60
C VAL A 50 -7.10 1.56 -1.25
N CYS A 51 -8.23 2.12 -0.79
CA CYS A 51 -8.32 2.73 0.53
C CYS A 51 -8.08 1.70 1.65
N LYS A 52 -8.67 0.50 1.57
CA LYS A 52 -8.39 -0.59 2.54
C LYS A 52 -6.92 -0.96 2.61
N ARG A 53 -6.21 -0.96 1.47
CA ARG A 53 -4.76 -1.19 1.42
C ARG A 53 -3.98 -0.07 2.12
N ASP A 54 -4.37 1.18 1.90
CA ASP A 54 -3.75 2.32 2.59
C ASP A 54 -3.99 2.27 4.11
N LEU A 55 -5.19 1.89 4.55
CA LEU A 55 -5.50 1.68 5.97
C LEU A 55 -4.58 0.61 6.59
N LYS A 56 -4.44 -0.55 5.94
CA LYS A 56 -3.54 -1.63 6.40
C LYS A 56 -2.10 -1.16 6.46
N ALA A 57 -1.63 -0.41 5.46
CA ALA A 57 -0.28 0.14 5.46
C ALA A 57 -0.04 1.12 6.63
N GLY A 58 -1.08 1.87 7.02
CA GLY A 58 -1.06 2.76 8.17
C GLY A 58 -1.34 2.10 9.53
N ASN A 59 -1.49 0.78 9.59
CA ASN A 59 -1.89 0.03 10.78
C ASN A 59 -3.24 0.49 11.36
N ILE A 60 -4.18 0.85 10.49
CA ILE A 60 -5.59 1.12 10.84
C ILE A 60 -6.38 -0.10 10.38
N ASN A 61 -7.15 -0.71 11.27
CA ASN A 61 -7.89 -1.93 10.93
C ASN A 61 -9.07 -1.59 9.98
N PRO A 62 -9.11 -2.15 8.76
CA PRO A 62 -10.18 -1.86 7.81
C PRO A 62 -11.56 -2.38 8.20
N ALA A 63 -11.70 -3.17 9.27
CA ALA A 63 -12.99 -3.61 9.78
C ALA A 63 -13.60 -2.63 10.79
N ASN A 64 -12.77 -1.81 11.47
CA ASN A 64 -13.22 -0.88 12.52
C ASN A 64 -12.92 0.60 12.20
N TRP A 65 -12.53 0.89 10.95
CA TRP A 65 -12.12 2.23 10.54
C TRP A 65 -13.24 3.27 10.64
N GLU A 66 -14.51 2.87 10.57
CA GLU A 66 -15.65 3.79 10.71
C GLU A 66 -15.80 4.28 12.14
N THR A 67 -15.56 3.41 13.12
CA THR A 67 -15.50 3.78 14.54
C THR A 67 -14.35 4.75 14.81
N VAL A 68 -13.18 4.49 14.21
CA VAL A 68 -12.03 5.42 14.23
C VAL A 68 -12.33 6.70 13.43
N GLY A 69 -13.19 6.58 12.42
CA GLY A 69 -13.60 7.66 11.55
C GLY A 69 -14.56 8.63 12.22
N ALA A 70 -15.46 8.14 13.08
CA ALA A 70 -16.62 8.87 13.60
C ALA A 70 -16.29 10.25 14.20
N ASP A 71 -15.13 10.40 14.84
CA ASP A 71 -14.59 11.71 15.20
C ASP A 71 -13.61 12.21 14.12
N ARG A 72 -13.95 13.35 13.51
CA ARG A 72 -13.17 13.94 12.40
C ARG A 72 -11.72 14.30 12.81
N ASN A 73 -11.50 14.74 14.03
CA ASN A 73 -10.16 15.11 14.51
C ASN A 73 -9.33 13.86 14.79
N PHE A 74 -9.93 12.87 15.45
CA PHE A 74 -9.33 11.56 15.68
C PHE A 74 -8.97 10.89 14.35
N TRP A 75 -9.87 10.92 13.36
CA TRP A 75 -9.59 10.41 12.02
C TRP A 75 -8.37 11.08 11.38
N ARG A 76 -8.29 12.42 11.41
CA ARG A 76 -7.15 13.16 10.85
C ARG A 76 -5.83 12.78 11.54
N LEU A 77 -5.85 12.65 12.86
CA LEU A 77 -4.68 12.24 13.65
C LEU A 77 -4.26 10.80 13.32
N ALA A 78 -5.22 9.86 13.29
CA ALA A 78 -5.01 8.47 12.95
C ALA A 78 -4.40 8.32 11.55
N VAL A 79 -4.95 9.03 10.56
CA VAL A 79 -4.42 9.04 9.19
C VAL A 79 -3.01 9.61 9.14
N ARG A 80 -2.73 10.74 9.82
CA ARG A 80 -1.38 11.34 9.83
C ARG A 80 -0.35 10.39 10.43
N ALA A 81 -0.67 9.80 11.58
CA ALA A 81 0.21 8.84 12.26
C ALA A 81 0.38 7.55 11.42
N GLY A 82 -0.70 7.08 10.81
CA GLY A 82 -0.66 5.92 9.91
C GLY A 82 0.23 6.14 8.71
N LEU A 83 0.17 7.33 8.09
CA LEU A 83 1.05 7.67 6.98
C LEU A 83 2.51 7.68 7.40
N GLN A 84 2.86 8.31 8.52
CA GLN A 84 4.23 8.30 9.05
C GLN A 84 4.74 6.87 9.27
N ARG A 85 3.94 6.00 9.90
CA ARG A 85 4.29 4.58 10.06
C ARG A 85 4.49 3.87 8.73
N SER A 86 3.64 4.15 7.75
CA SER A 86 3.73 3.52 6.43
C SER A 86 4.96 3.98 5.65
N GLU A 87 5.36 5.25 5.78
CA GLU A 87 6.58 5.79 5.18
C GLU A 87 7.82 5.15 5.81
N GLN A 88 7.90 5.17 7.15
CA GLN A 88 9.01 4.57 7.88
C GLN A 88 9.20 3.09 7.51
N ARG A 89 8.11 2.32 7.52
CA ARG A 89 8.16 0.90 7.15
C ARG A 89 8.69 0.69 5.73
N ARG A 90 8.39 1.59 4.79
CA ARG A 90 8.90 1.49 3.42
C ARG A 90 10.40 1.79 3.35
N GLU A 91 10.87 2.76 4.12
CA GLU A 91 12.29 3.10 4.23
C GLU A 91 13.07 1.94 4.86
N ASP A 92 12.59 1.40 5.98
CA ASP A 92 13.19 0.22 6.63
C ASP A 92 13.26 -0.99 5.68
N GLN A 93 12.19 -1.23 4.91
CA GLN A 93 12.18 -2.30 3.90
C GLN A 93 13.17 -2.06 2.77
N TRP A 94 13.37 -0.80 2.37
CA TRP A 94 14.32 -0.44 1.33
C TRP A 94 15.77 -0.66 1.80
N GLU A 95 16.11 -0.20 3.01
CA GLU A 95 17.44 -0.41 3.59
C GLU A 95 17.74 -1.91 3.75
N LYS A 96 16.81 -2.69 4.30
CA LYS A 96 16.97 -4.16 4.41
C LYS A 96 17.23 -4.84 3.06
N ARG A 97 16.54 -4.40 1.99
CA ARG A 97 16.76 -4.95 0.64
C ARG A 97 18.12 -4.58 0.08
N LYS A 98 18.59 -3.35 0.35
CA LYS A 98 19.90 -2.85 -0.06
C LYS A 98 21.02 -3.61 0.66
N GLU A 99 20.92 -3.79 1.97
CA GLU A 99 21.84 -4.61 2.78
C GLU A 99 21.90 -6.04 2.27
N HIS A 100 20.75 -6.69 2.06
CA HIS A 100 20.69 -8.06 1.54
C HIS A 100 21.34 -8.18 0.15
N LYS A 101 21.20 -7.15 -0.69
CA LYS A 101 21.88 -7.11 -2.00
C LYS A 101 23.40 -6.97 -1.85
N GLN A 102 23.87 -6.16 -0.91
CA GLN A 102 25.31 -6.00 -0.63
C GLN A 102 25.91 -7.29 -0.07
N GLN A 103 25.23 -7.95 0.89
CA GLN A 103 25.65 -9.23 1.45
C GLN A 103 25.75 -10.31 0.37
N ARG A 104 24.75 -10.39 -0.53
CA ARG A 104 24.77 -11.31 -1.67
C ARG A 104 25.90 -11.03 -2.67
N ALA A 105 26.26 -9.77 -2.87
CA ALA A 105 27.38 -9.41 -3.73
C ALA A 105 28.74 -9.74 -3.07
N ALA A 106 28.84 -9.58 -1.75
CA ALA A 106 30.05 -9.91 -0.99
C ALA A 106 30.26 -11.43 -0.84
N SER A 107 29.18 -12.22 -0.80
CA SER A 107 29.25 -13.68 -0.75
C SER A 107 29.24 -14.36 -2.13
N ALA A 108 29.22 -13.59 -3.22
CA ALA A 108 29.32 -14.14 -4.56
C ALA A 108 30.73 -14.71 -4.78
N PRO A 109 30.87 -16.00 -5.13
CA PRO A 109 32.19 -16.59 -5.37
C PRO A 109 32.83 -15.90 -6.59
N THR A 110 34.02 -15.31 -6.39
CA THR A 110 34.84 -14.76 -7.46
C THR A 110 35.38 -15.92 -8.29
N GLU A 111 34.64 -16.34 -9.30
CA GLU A 111 35.11 -17.36 -10.24
C GLU A 111 36.22 -16.73 -11.10
N PRO A 112 37.48 -17.22 -11.02
CA PRO A 112 38.53 -16.67 -11.85
C PRO A 112 38.18 -17.00 -13.30
N ARG A 113 37.97 -15.95 -14.12
CA ARG A 113 37.80 -16.06 -15.57
C ARG A 113 38.92 -16.95 -16.10
N ARG A 114 38.61 -18.22 -16.38
CA ARG A 114 39.55 -19.15 -17.00
C ARG A 114 39.91 -18.56 -18.35
N ARG A 115 41.10 -17.95 -18.46
CA ARG A 115 41.73 -17.66 -19.73
C ARG A 115 41.89 -18.99 -20.43
N LEU A 116 41.05 -19.25 -21.43
CA LEU A 116 41.28 -20.29 -22.41
C LEU A 116 42.58 -19.90 -23.14
N HIS A 117 43.72 -20.36 -22.62
CA HIS A 117 44.93 -20.46 -23.42
C HIS A 117 44.66 -21.53 -24.46
N LEU A 118 44.27 -21.09 -25.65
CA LEU A 118 44.42 -21.86 -26.88
C LEU A 118 45.93 -22.05 -27.10
N GLN A 119 46.46 -23.14 -26.54
CA GLN A 119 47.80 -23.61 -26.84
C GLN A 119 47.76 -24.37 -28.16
N GLN A 120 48.68 -23.98 -29.02
CA GLN A 120 48.91 -24.42 -30.39
C GLN A 120 49.04 -25.95 -30.52
N MET A 121 48.47 -26.47 -31.59
CA MET A 121 48.91 -27.60 -32.43
C MET A 121 48.61 -27.19 -33.88
#